data_AF-A0A961G6E7-F1
#
_entry.id   AF-A0A961G6E7-F1
#
_cell.length_a   1.000
_cell.length_b   1.000
_cell.length_c   1.000
_cell.angle_alpha   90.00
_cell.angle_beta   90.00
_cell.angle_gamma   90.00
#
_symmetry.space_group_name_H-M   'P 1'
#
loop_
_entity.id
_entity.type
_entity.pdbx_description
1 polymer ?
#
loop_
_entity_poly.entity_id
_entity_poly.type
_entity_poly.pdbx_seq_one_letter_code
_entity_poly.pdbx_strand_id
1 'polypeptide(L)'
;MIPGTLTFEASDFQATVVPAAWTKYVSVGDSSITVTGDMTAYRDLHLWVGDDRMVVSLHFGELLDELHRLGVGTRISEFGLAAMLTNGLIPMQHSLFEDIAVLSNGDVARIDLGPDGRFRVTWDFDYPWIESKSRGDEVADPDRMLDMLTESTERQLDEYGGSGFLMLSGGKDSPAIALALATAGRTDVP
;
A
#
# COMPACT_ATOMS: atom_id res chain seq x y z
N MET A 1 -3.40 -17.44 -1.53
CA MET A 1 -4.28 -16.32 -1.14
C MET A 1 -3.69 -15.71 0.11
N ILE A 2 -3.33 -14.43 0.07
CA ILE A 2 -2.79 -13.72 1.25
C ILE A 2 -3.96 -13.51 2.21
N PRO A 3 -3.86 -13.82 3.51
CA PRO A 3 -4.88 -13.42 4.48
C PRO A 3 -5.03 -11.90 4.37
N GLY A 4 -6.20 -11.41 4.00
CA GLY A 4 -6.35 -9.99 3.65
C GLY A 4 -6.31 -9.06 4.85
N THR A 5 -6.38 -9.58 6.09
CA THR A 5 -6.43 -8.80 7.33
C THR A 5 -5.57 -9.42 8.45
N LEU A 6 -4.88 -8.57 9.22
CA LEU A 6 -4.18 -8.92 10.46
C LEU A 6 -4.72 -8.09 11.64
N THR A 7 -4.87 -8.74 12.78
CA THR A 7 -5.28 -8.10 14.04
C THR A 7 -4.21 -8.32 15.09
N PHE A 8 -3.82 -7.26 15.79
CA PHE A 8 -2.85 -7.29 16.88
C PHE A 8 -3.52 -6.82 18.16
N GLU A 9 -3.21 -7.50 19.27
CA GLU A 9 -3.60 -7.10 20.61
C GLU A 9 -2.36 -6.64 21.39
N ALA A 10 -2.51 -5.61 22.21
CA ALA A 10 -1.42 -5.08 23.04
C ALA A 10 -0.83 -6.14 23.99
N SER A 11 -1.64 -7.09 24.46
CA SER A 11 -1.21 -8.19 25.33
C SER A 11 -0.29 -9.20 24.65
N ASP A 12 -0.49 -9.44 23.35
CA ASP A 12 0.22 -10.47 22.56
C ASP A 12 1.15 -9.84 21.50
N PHE A 13 1.54 -8.60 21.76
CA PHE A 13 2.32 -7.76 20.85
C PHE A 13 3.58 -8.46 20.30
N GLN A 14 4.33 -9.14 21.16
CA GLN A 14 5.57 -9.85 20.78
C GLN A 14 5.32 -11.27 20.25
N ALA A 15 4.13 -11.84 20.49
CA ALA A 15 3.79 -13.20 20.08
C ALA A 15 3.14 -13.26 18.70
N THR A 16 2.75 -12.11 18.14
CA THR A 16 2.04 -12.06 16.86
C THR A 16 2.97 -12.42 15.71
N VAL A 17 2.69 -13.54 15.06
CA VAL A 17 3.43 -14.00 13.88
C VAL A 17 2.90 -13.29 12.64
N VAL A 18 3.74 -12.45 12.01
CA VAL A 18 3.42 -11.82 10.73
C VAL A 18 3.61 -12.84 9.60
N PRO A 19 2.57 -13.17 8.81
CA PRO A 19 2.73 -14.08 7.69
C PRO A 19 3.75 -13.56 6.66
N ALA A 20 4.46 -14.45 5.98
CA ALA A 20 5.50 -14.07 5.00
C ALA A 20 4.99 -13.11 3.90
N ALA A 21 3.71 -13.18 3.55
CA ALA A 21 3.10 -12.27 2.57
C ALA A 21 2.95 -10.82 3.07
N TRP A 22 3.01 -10.60 4.39
CA TRP A 22 2.84 -9.32 5.05
C TRP A 22 4.15 -8.67 5.46
N THR A 23 5.29 -9.36 5.40
CA THR A 23 6.58 -8.83 5.87
C THR A 23 7.09 -7.62 5.07
N LYS A 24 6.55 -7.40 3.86
CA LYS A 24 6.80 -6.17 3.09
C LYS A 24 6.02 -4.95 3.60
N TYR A 25 4.98 -5.17 4.40
CA TYR A 25 4.07 -4.12 4.88
C TYR A 25 4.12 -3.95 6.39
N VAL A 26 4.37 -5.02 7.14
CA VAL A 26 4.33 -5.03 8.59
C VAL A 26 5.61 -5.64 9.13
N SER A 27 6.28 -4.92 10.03
CA SER A 27 7.40 -5.42 10.80
C SER A 27 7.15 -5.22 12.28
N VAL A 28 7.40 -6.25 13.08
CA VAL A 28 7.27 -6.22 14.54
C VAL A 28 8.66 -6.17 15.15
N GLY A 29 8.94 -5.13 15.92
CA GLY A 29 10.12 -5.00 16.77
C GLY A 29 9.80 -5.28 18.24
N ASP A 30 10.77 -5.05 19.12
CA ASP A 30 10.65 -5.39 20.56
C ASP A 30 9.51 -4.63 21.26
N SER A 31 9.25 -3.38 20.85
CA SER A 31 8.23 -2.50 21.45
C SER A 31 7.44 -1.67 20.43
N SER A 32 7.65 -1.90 19.13
CA SER A 32 6.99 -1.14 18.06
C SER A 32 6.55 -2.04 16.90
N ILE A 33 5.37 -1.75 16.34
CA ILE A 33 4.92 -2.29 15.06
C ILE A 33 5.07 -1.18 14.04
N THR A 34 5.71 -1.47 12.92
CA THR A 34 5.75 -0.56 11.79
C THR A 34 4.86 -1.10 10.69
N VAL A 35 3.95 -0.26 10.21
CA VAL A 35 3.12 -0.51 9.02
C VAL A 35 3.55 0.47 7.95
N THR A 36 3.91 -0.04 6.78
CA THR A 36 4.39 0.73 5.64
C THR A 36 3.45 0.53 4.46
N GLY A 37 3.04 1.63 3.82
CA GLY A 37 2.21 1.58 2.64
C GLY A 37 2.93 0.96 1.44
N ASP A 38 2.16 0.60 0.41
CA ASP A 38 2.71 -0.06 -0.76
C ASP A 38 3.60 0.91 -1.56
N MET A 39 4.86 0.52 -1.77
CA MET A 39 5.85 1.33 -2.49
C MET A 39 5.48 1.64 -3.93
N THR A 40 4.53 0.91 -4.52
CA THR A 40 4.07 1.12 -5.90
C THR A 40 2.66 1.68 -5.99
N ALA A 41 2.03 1.94 -4.83
CA ALA A 41 0.59 2.21 -4.72
C ALA A 41 -0.27 1.15 -5.42
N TYR A 42 0.24 -0.09 -5.56
CA TYR A 42 -0.50 -1.19 -6.18
C TYR A 42 -1.63 -1.68 -5.26
N ARG A 43 -1.44 -1.54 -3.95
CA ARG A 43 -2.42 -1.89 -2.93
C ARG A 43 -2.54 -0.77 -1.92
N ASP A 44 -3.78 -0.41 -1.62
CA ASP A 44 -4.09 0.43 -0.48
C ASP A 44 -3.99 -0.42 0.80
N LEU A 45 -3.25 0.08 1.79
CA LEU A 45 -3.25 -0.51 3.13
C LEU A 45 -4.20 0.29 4.03
N HIS A 46 -5.15 -0.41 4.63
CA HIS A 46 -6.08 0.20 5.56
C HIS A 46 -5.67 -0.13 6.98
N LEU A 47 -5.56 0.88 7.84
CA LEU A 47 -5.11 0.75 9.22
C LEU A 47 -6.12 1.38 10.16
N TRP A 48 -6.54 0.64 11.17
CA TRP A 48 -7.23 1.15 12.35
C TRP A 48 -6.41 0.85 13.60
N VAL A 49 -6.31 1.83 14.51
CA VAL A 49 -5.61 1.66 15.79
C VAL A 49 -6.50 2.19 16.90
N GLY A 50 -6.92 1.31 17.80
CA GLY A 50 -7.57 1.63 19.05
C GLY A 50 -6.59 1.64 20.23
N ASP A 51 -7.14 1.69 21.45
CA ASP A 51 -6.34 1.72 22.68
C ASP A 51 -5.49 0.46 22.85
N ASP A 52 -6.05 -0.74 22.65
CA ASP A 52 -5.41 -2.02 22.95
C ASP A 52 -5.34 -2.97 21.75
N ARG A 53 -5.86 -2.53 20.60
CA ARG A 53 -5.96 -3.33 19.38
C ARG A 53 -5.61 -2.50 18.15
N MET A 54 -5.02 -3.14 17.16
CA MET A 54 -4.90 -2.58 15.82
C MET A 54 -5.29 -3.62 14.77
N VAL A 55 -5.88 -3.15 13.69
CA VAL A 55 -6.27 -3.98 12.55
C VAL A 55 -5.66 -3.37 11.30
N VAL A 56 -4.98 -4.19 10.51
CA VAL A 56 -4.45 -3.78 9.21
C VAL A 56 -4.99 -4.70 8.13
N SER A 57 -5.41 -4.14 7.00
CA SER A 57 -6.02 -4.90 5.92
C SER A 57 -5.59 -4.40 4.54
N LEU A 58 -5.48 -5.32 3.59
CA LEU A 58 -5.29 -5.05 2.16
C LEU A 58 -6.63 -4.81 1.45
N HIS A 59 -7.76 -5.00 2.15
CA HIS A 59 -9.10 -4.91 1.59
C HIS A 59 -10.00 -4.15 2.55
N PHE A 60 -10.47 -2.98 2.13
CA PHE A 60 -11.32 -2.13 2.97
C PHE A 60 -12.55 -2.86 3.55
N GLY A 61 -13.21 -3.71 2.76
CA GLY A 61 -14.35 -4.51 3.22
C GLY A 61 -13.99 -5.46 4.37
N GLU A 62 -12.85 -6.16 4.27
CA GLU A 62 -12.41 -7.06 5.34
C GLU A 62 -12.03 -6.30 6.63
N LEU A 63 -11.45 -5.09 6.50
CA LEU A 63 -11.23 -4.23 7.66
C LEU A 63 -12.56 -3.92 8.37
N LEU A 64 -13.59 -3.52 7.62
CA LEU A 64 -14.89 -3.19 8.20
C LEU A 64 -15.55 -4.40 8.88
N ASP A 65 -15.48 -5.57 8.26
CA ASP A 65 -16.00 -6.82 8.83
C ASP A 65 -15.30 -7.15 10.17
N GLU A 66 -13.97 -6.98 10.21
CA GLU A 66 -13.19 -7.23 11.42
C GLU A 66 -13.48 -6.19 12.52
N LEU A 67 -13.59 -4.90 12.16
CA LEU A 67 -13.99 -3.85 13.12
C LEU A 67 -15.39 -4.12 13.68
N HIS A 68 -16.33 -4.54 12.83
CA HIS A 68 -17.67 -4.93 13.27
C HIS A 68 -17.63 -6.12 14.24
N ARG A 69 -16.83 -7.16 13.93
CA ARG A 69 -16.62 -8.32 14.81
C ARG A 69 -16.05 -7.92 16.18
N LEU A 70 -15.17 -6.92 16.20
CA LEU A 70 -14.57 -6.37 17.42
C LEU A 70 -15.50 -5.40 18.18
N GLY A 71 -16.69 -5.11 17.64
CA GLY A 71 -17.65 -4.17 18.24
C GLY A 71 -17.26 -2.71 18.10
N VAL A 72 -16.37 -2.38 17.15
CA VAL A 72 -15.91 -1.02 16.87
C VAL A 72 -16.91 -0.37 15.91
N GLY A 73 -17.54 0.72 16.36
CA GLY A 73 -18.42 1.52 15.52
C GLY A 73 -17.64 2.47 14.62
N THR A 74 -17.87 2.41 13.32
CA THR A 74 -17.27 3.35 12.35
C THR A 74 -18.14 4.59 12.19
N ARG A 75 -17.52 5.78 12.17
CA ARG A 75 -18.20 7.07 11.91
C ARG A 75 -17.67 7.68 10.63
N ILE A 76 -18.47 8.50 9.95
CA ILE A 76 -18.04 9.22 8.75
C ILE A 76 -17.17 10.40 9.19
N SER A 77 -16.00 10.52 8.57
CA SER A 77 -15.09 11.66 8.77
C SER A 77 -15.66 12.91 8.11
N GLU A 78 -15.90 13.97 8.88
CA GLU A 78 -16.30 15.27 8.33
C GLU A 78 -15.26 15.79 7.32
N PHE A 79 -13.98 15.62 7.64
CA PHE A 79 -12.88 15.97 6.74
C PHE A 79 -12.91 15.12 5.46
N GLY A 80 -13.01 13.80 5.60
CA GLY A 80 -13.04 12.88 4.46
C GLY A 80 -14.22 13.17 3.53
N LEU A 81 -15.41 13.37 4.10
CA LEU A 81 -16.59 13.74 3.33
C LEU A 81 -16.41 15.09 2.62
N ALA A 82 -15.91 16.11 3.31
CA ALA A 82 -15.66 17.42 2.73
C ALA A 82 -14.64 17.36 1.59
N ALA A 83 -13.53 16.63 1.76
CA ALA A 83 -12.51 16.47 0.74
C ALA A 83 -13.05 15.74 -0.50
N MET A 84 -13.79 14.64 -0.29
CA MET A 84 -14.43 13.91 -1.38
C MET A 84 -15.39 14.81 -2.17
N LEU A 85 -16.24 15.58 -1.49
CA LEU A 85 -17.23 16.43 -2.15
C LEU A 85 -16.62 17.64 -2.86
N THR A 86 -15.51 18.17 -2.35
CA THR A 86 -14.87 19.38 -2.93
C THR A 86 -13.84 19.05 -4.00
N ASN A 87 -13.06 17.98 -3.81
CA ASN A 87 -11.91 17.66 -4.67
C ASN A 87 -12.11 16.38 -5.49
N GLY A 88 -13.17 15.61 -5.25
CA GLY A 88 -13.37 14.30 -5.87
C GLY A 88 -12.39 13.22 -5.36
N LEU A 89 -11.61 13.52 -4.32
CA LEU A 89 -10.64 12.61 -3.71
C LEU A 89 -10.43 12.97 -2.23
N ILE A 90 -10.04 11.97 -1.44
CA ILE A 90 -9.63 12.15 -0.04
C ILE A 90 -8.10 12.09 0.00
N PRO A 91 -7.40 13.10 0.56
CA PRO A 91 -5.95 13.05 0.64
C PRO A 91 -5.51 11.97 1.63
N MET A 92 -4.50 11.20 1.24
CA MET A 92 -3.85 10.23 2.13
C MET A 92 -3.07 10.98 3.22
N GLN A 93 -2.97 10.46 4.44
CA GLN A 93 -3.40 9.15 4.93
C GLN A 93 -4.86 9.05 5.41
N HIS A 94 -5.74 9.98 5.05
CA HIS A 94 -7.13 10.00 5.53
C HIS A 94 -8.06 9.06 4.76
N SER A 95 -9.21 8.73 5.35
CA SER A 95 -10.29 7.98 4.71
C SER A 95 -11.65 8.68 4.88
N LEU A 96 -12.70 8.09 4.29
CA LEU A 96 -14.08 8.54 4.49
C LEU A 96 -14.58 8.29 5.92
N PHE A 97 -13.87 7.45 6.68
CA PHE A 97 -14.24 7.06 8.03
C PHE A 97 -13.27 7.66 9.05
N GLU A 98 -13.78 8.01 10.22
CA GLU A 98 -12.97 8.42 11.36
C GLU A 98 -12.10 7.23 11.82
N ASP A 99 -10.90 7.53 12.30
CA ASP A 99 -9.94 6.59 12.88
C ASP A 99 -9.45 5.47 11.94
N ILE A 100 -9.83 5.50 10.66
CA ILE A 100 -9.29 4.61 9.62
C ILE A 100 -8.36 5.42 8.72
N ALA A 101 -7.11 4.98 8.64
CA ALA A 101 -6.11 5.52 7.73
C ALA A 101 -5.96 4.65 6.48
N VAL A 102 -5.60 5.30 5.37
CA VAL A 102 -5.20 4.65 4.12
C VAL A 102 -3.73 4.98 3.88
N LEU A 103 -2.86 3.98 3.97
CA LEU A 103 -1.43 4.12 3.77
C LEU A 103 -1.09 3.79 2.31
N SER A 104 -0.27 4.64 1.71
CA SER A 104 0.23 4.50 0.35
C SER A 104 1.75 4.72 0.29
N ASN A 105 2.25 4.96 -0.92
CA ASN A 105 3.65 5.14 -1.22
C ASN A 105 4.33 6.18 -0.32
N GLY A 106 5.25 5.70 0.51
CA GLY A 106 6.01 6.53 1.46
C GLY A 106 5.36 6.69 2.83
N ASP A 107 4.09 6.34 3.01
CA ASP A 107 3.45 6.43 4.33
C ASP A 107 3.97 5.35 5.28
N VAL A 108 4.29 5.78 6.50
CA VAL A 108 4.74 4.90 7.57
C VAL A 108 3.97 5.22 8.86
N ALA A 109 3.30 4.22 9.41
CA ALA A 109 2.74 4.26 10.76
C ALA A 109 3.64 3.47 11.70
N ARG A 110 4.14 4.12 12.76
CA ARG A 110 4.83 3.47 13.87
C ARG A 110 3.87 3.40 15.06
N ILE A 111 3.58 2.18 15.51
CA ILE A 111 2.66 1.90 16.62
C ILE A 111 3.50 1.41 17.80
N ASP A 112 3.64 2.24 18.82
CA ASP A 112 4.38 1.93 20.03
C ASP A 112 3.43 1.54 21.17
N LEU A 113 3.83 0.58 22.00
CA LEU A 113 3.12 0.27 23.24
C LEU A 113 3.55 1.21 24.36
N GLY A 114 2.64 2.08 24.81
CA GLY A 114 2.89 3.02 25.89
C GLY A 114 3.02 2.35 27.26
N PRO A 115 3.57 3.07 28.27
CA PRO A 115 3.66 2.56 29.65
C PRO A 115 2.30 2.26 30.31
N ASP A 116 1.23 2.83 29.77
CA ASP A 116 -0.18 2.60 30.14
C ASP A 116 -0.79 1.36 29.47
N GLY A 117 0.01 0.63 28.68
CA GLY A 117 -0.44 -0.53 27.92
C GLY A 117 -1.28 -0.18 26.69
N ARG A 118 -1.25 1.08 26.24
CA ARG A 118 -2.03 1.56 25.10
C ARG A 118 -1.18 1.80 23.87
N PHE A 119 -1.73 1.53 22.70
CA PHE A 119 -1.09 1.87 21.43
C PHE A 119 -1.05 3.38 21.20
N ARG A 120 0.08 3.84 20.67
CA ARG A 120 0.30 5.21 20.24
C ARG A 120 0.85 5.20 18.83
N VAL A 121 0.24 5.98 17.95
CA VAL A 121 0.63 6.03 16.54
C VAL A 121 1.42 7.29 16.27
N THR A 122 2.60 7.12 15.70
CA THR A 122 3.38 8.20 15.08
C THR A 122 3.39 8.00 13.57
N TRP A 123 3.03 9.06 12.85
CA TRP A 123 3.03 9.07 11.39
C TRP A 123 4.33 9.66 10.87
N ASP A 124 4.86 9.05 9.82
CA ASP A 124 6.05 9.48 9.10
C ASP A 124 5.81 9.32 7.59
N PHE A 125 6.58 10.07 6.80
CA PHE A 125 6.44 10.10 5.35
C PHE A 125 7.82 10.06 4.69
N ASP A 126 8.14 8.93 4.08
CA ASP A 126 9.42 8.68 3.43
C ASP A 126 9.25 8.40 1.93
N TYR A 127 8.68 9.35 1.19
CA TYR A 127 8.48 9.19 -0.25
C TYR A 127 9.79 8.91 -0.98
N PRO A 128 9.89 7.84 -1.77
CA PRO A 128 11.17 7.41 -2.33
C PRO A 128 11.67 8.29 -3.47
N TRP A 129 10.78 9.04 -4.13
CA TRP A 129 11.10 9.81 -5.35
C TRP A 129 11.13 11.33 -5.12
N ILE A 130 11.60 11.79 -3.95
CA ILE A 130 11.85 13.22 -3.70
C ILE A 130 13.23 13.63 -4.21
N GLU A 131 13.36 14.89 -4.64
CA GLU A 131 14.60 15.44 -5.21
C GLU A 131 15.82 15.21 -4.30
N SER A 132 15.65 15.35 -2.98
CA SER A 132 16.73 15.16 -2.01
C SER A 132 17.28 13.73 -1.94
N LYS A 133 16.56 12.74 -2.47
CA LYS A 133 17.01 11.34 -2.59
C LYS A 133 17.65 11.04 -3.95
N SER A 134 17.59 11.97 -4.90
CA SER A 134 18.24 11.87 -6.20
C SER A 134 19.62 12.52 -6.16
N ARG A 135 20.60 11.91 -6.83
CA ARG A 135 21.89 12.57 -7.05
C ARG A 135 21.82 13.66 -8.13
N GLY A 136 20.78 13.66 -8.97
CA GLY A 136 20.55 14.67 -10.01
C GLY A 136 21.57 14.68 -11.15
N ASP A 137 22.54 13.77 -11.14
CA ASP A 137 23.64 13.66 -12.12
C ASP A 137 23.47 12.45 -13.06
N GLU A 138 22.37 11.70 -12.92
CA GLU A 138 22.08 10.54 -13.75
C GLU A 138 21.46 10.96 -15.09
N VAL A 139 21.99 10.39 -16.17
CA VAL A 139 21.43 10.55 -17.52
C VAL A 139 20.59 9.31 -17.82
N ALA A 140 19.33 9.51 -18.20
CA ALA A 140 18.45 8.41 -18.58
C ALA A 140 19.01 7.68 -19.80
N ASP A 141 19.13 6.35 -19.69
CA ASP A 141 19.50 5.46 -20.77
C ASP A 141 18.21 4.80 -21.33
N PRO A 142 17.81 5.12 -22.58
CA PRO A 142 16.59 4.59 -23.16
C PRO A 142 16.59 3.06 -23.30
N ASP A 143 17.74 2.44 -23.60
CA ASP A 143 17.82 0.99 -23.78
C ASP A 143 17.63 0.30 -22.44
N ARG A 144 18.29 0.80 -21.39
CA ARG A 144 18.10 0.31 -20.02
C ARG A 144 16.65 0.51 -19.54
N MET A 145 16.02 1.63 -19.89
CA MET A 145 14.62 1.86 -19.53
C MET A 145 13.69 0.88 -20.22
N LEU A 146 13.93 0.58 -21.50
CA LEU A 146 13.18 -0.43 -22.24
C LEU A 146 13.38 -1.83 -21.65
N ASP A 147 14.59 -2.18 -21.25
CA ASP A 147 14.87 -3.46 -20.58
C ASP A 147 14.08 -3.59 -19.27
N MET A 148 14.11 -2.55 -18.43
CA MET A 148 13.34 -2.53 -17.17
C MET A 148 11.82 -2.64 -17.41
N LEU A 149 11.29 -1.96 -18.43
CA LEU A 149 9.88 -2.07 -18.81
C LEU A 149 9.55 -3.48 -19.31
N THR A 150 10.42 -4.08 -20.12
CA THR A 150 10.27 -5.43 -20.67
C THR A 150 10.24 -6.46 -19.54
N GLU A 151 11.22 -6.43 -18.64
CA GLU A 151 11.29 -7.31 -17.47
C GLU A 151 10.07 -7.16 -16.56
N SER A 152 9.64 -5.92 -16.29
CA SER A 152 8.50 -5.70 -15.41
C SER A 152 7.18 -6.14 -16.03
N THR A 153 7.03 -5.99 -17.35
CA THR A 153 5.82 -6.41 -18.07
C THR A 153 5.73 -7.93 -18.15
N GLU A 154 6.84 -8.61 -18.45
CA GLU A 154 6.89 -10.08 -18.46
C GLU A 154 6.57 -10.66 -17.08
N ARG A 155 7.19 -10.10 -16.02
CA ARG A 155 6.89 -10.50 -14.63
C ARG A 155 5.41 -10.34 -14.29
N GLN A 156 4.78 -9.25 -14.73
CA GLN A 156 3.35 -9.04 -14.52
C GLN A 156 2.54 -10.10 -15.26
N LEU A 157 2.85 -10.41 -16.53
CA LEU A 157 2.12 -11.44 -17.28
C LEU A 157 2.27 -12.82 -16.64
N ASP A 158 3.47 -13.19 -16.21
CA ASP A 158 3.74 -14.46 -15.53
C ASP A 158 2.91 -14.60 -14.24
N GLU A 159 2.77 -13.52 -13.46
CA GLU A 159 1.94 -13.50 -12.25
C GLU A 159 0.47 -13.81 -12.54
N TYR A 160 -0.04 -13.40 -13.71
CA TYR A 160 -1.45 -13.53 -14.09
C TYR A 160 -1.70 -14.59 -15.18
N GLY A 161 -0.87 -15.62 -15.25
CA GLY A 161 -1.11 -16.80 -16.08
C GLY A 161 -0.55 -16.73 -17.50
N GLY A 162 0.38 -15.81 -17.73
CA GLY A 162 1.20 -15.74 -18.93
C GLY A 162 0.50 -15.15 -20.15
N SER A 163 -0.59 -14.39 -20.00
CA SER A 163 -1.22 -13.61 -21.09
C SER A 163 -2.07 -12.47 -20.51
N GLY A 164 -2.53 -11.54 -21.34
CA GLY A 164 -3.24 -10.34 -20.89
C GLY A 164 -3.81 -9.49 -22.01
N PHE A 165 -4.23 -8.26 -21.70
CA PHE A 165 -4.71 -7.26 -22.66
C PHE A 165 -4.00 -5.94 -22.39
N LEU A 166 -3.51 -5.27 -23.43
CA LEU A 166 -2.92 -3.94 -23.33
C LEU A 166 -3.96 -2.87 -23.70
N MET A 167 -4.33 -2.02 -22.75
CA MET A 167 -5.16 -0.86 -23.04
C MET A 167 -4.33 0.25 -23.69
N LEU A 168 -4.40 0.33 -25.02
CA LEU A 168 -3.73 1.37 -25.79
C LEU A 168 -4.48 2.70 -25.74
N SER A 169 -3.71 3.79 -25.65
CA SER A 169 -4.18 5.17 -25.71
C SER A 169 -3.28 5.98 -26.64
N GLY A 170 -3.68 7.22 -26.96
CA GLY A 170 -2.86 8.14 -27.78
C GLY A 170 -1.67 8.76 -27.02
N GLY A 171 -1.44 8.36 -25.77
CA GLY A 171 -0.33 8.83 -24.95
C GLY A 171 0.99 8.12 -25.29
N LYS A 172 2.08 8.50 -24.60
CA LYS A 172 3.40 7.86 -24.79
C LYS A 172 3.60 6.60 -23.95
N ASP A 173 2.84 6.47 -22.87
CA ASP A 173 3.06 5.41 -21.87
C ASP A 173 2.61 4.05 -22.39
N SER A 174 1.40 3.95 -22.94
CA SER A 174 0.88 2.67 -23.44
C SER A 174 1.64 2.15 -24.68
N PRO A 175 2.09 2.96 -25.64
CA PRO A 175 3.02 2.50 -26.69
C PRO A 175 4.39 2.06 -26.17
N ALA A 176 4.90 2.64 -25.08
CA ALA A 176 6.16 2.19 -24.48
C ALA A 176 6.03 0.77 -23.90
N ILE A 177 4.88 0.47 -23.26
CA ILE A 177 4.56 -0.91 -22.82
C ILE A 177 4.36 -1.82 -24.03
N ALA A 178 3.69 -1.36 -25.10
CA ALA A 178 3.54 -2.14 -26.34
C ALA A 178 4.90 -2.49 -26.97
N LEU A 179 5.83 -1.53 -26.97
CA LEU A 179 7.20 -1.75 -27.44
C LEU A 179 7.92 -2.78 -26.56
N ALA A 180 7.78 -2.69 -25.24
CA ALA A 180 8.36 -3.66 -24.30
C ALA A 180 7.83 -5.09 -24.55
N LEU A 181 6.51 -5.25 -24.73
CA LEU A 181 5.90 -6.53 -25.11
C LEU A 181 6.45 -7.07 -26.44
N ALA A 182 6.55 -6.21 -27.45
CA ALA A 182 7.10 -6.58 -28.74
C ALA A 182 8.59 -6.99 -28.64
N THR A 183 9.37 -6.29 -27.82
CA THR A 183 10.77 -6.63 -27.52
C THR A 183 10.90 -7.97 -26.81
N ALA A 184 9.97 -8.32 -25.90
CA ALA A 184 9.87 -9.65 -25.30
C ALA A 184 9.34 -10.74 -26.27
N GLY A 185 8.97 -10.38 -27.50
CA GLY A 185 8.42 -11.33 -28.48
C GLY A 185 6.96 -11.73 -28.22
N ARG A 186 6.23 -10.97 -27.39
CA ARG A 186 4.81 -11.20 -27.10
C ARG A 186 3.97 -10.78 -28.29
N THR A 187 3.22 -11.74 -28.83
CA THR A 187 2.26 -11.54 -29.94
C THR A 187 0.84 -11.94 -29.54
N ASP A 188 0.69 -12.43 -28.30
CA ASP A 188 -0.52 -12.97 -27.71
C ASP A 188 -1.26 -11.96 -26.82
N VAL A 189 -0.68 -10.78 -26.59
CA VAL A 189 -1.28 -9.68 -25.82
C VAL A 189 -1.92 -8.68 -26.79
N PRO A 190 -3.25 -8.73 -27.01
CA PRO A 190 -3.97 -7.79 -27.87
C PRO A 190 -4.12 -6.38 -27.30
#